data_AF-A0A0D0EV87-F1
#
_entry.id   AF-A0A0D0EV87-F1
#
_cell.length_a   1.000
_cell.length_b   1.000
_cell.length_c   1.000
_cell.angle_alpha   90.00
_cell.angle_beta   90.00
_cell.angle_gamma   90.00
#
_symmetry.space_group_name_H-M   'P 1'
#
loop_
_entity.id
_entity.type
_entity.pdbx_description
1 polymer ?
#
loop_
_entity_poly.entity_id
_entity_poly.type
_entity_poly.pdbx_seq_one_letter_code
_entity_poly.pdbx_strand_id
1 'polypeptide(L)' 'MGQIVCSVCNSTVDYFEDEKVTVLYGQCSTCDCEHHHHDFEE' A
#
# COMPACT_ATOMS: atom_id res chain seq x y z
N MET A 1 14.75 -1.62 -4.20
CA MET A 1 13.65 -0.91 -4.88
C MET A 1 12.36 -1.45 -4.32
N GLY A 2 11.61 -0.63 -3.60
CA GLY A 2 10.35 -0.97 -2.99
C GLY A 2 9.16 -0.45 -3.80
N GLN A 3 8.01 -1.11 -3.63
CA GLN A 3 6.75 -0.72 -4.24
C GLN A 3 5.64 -0.77 -3.20
N ILE A 4 4.77 0.25 -3.21
CA ILE A 4 3.53 0.27 -2.45
C ILE A 4 2.40 -0.11 -3.40
N VAL A 5 1.66 -1.16 -3.07
CA VAL A 5 0.55 -1.70 -3.85
C VAL A 5 -0.74 -1.56 -3.06
N CYS A 6 -1.85 -1.28 -3.74
CA CYS A 6 -3.14 -1.25 -3.08
C CYS A 6 -3.58 -2.66 -2.68
N SER A 7 -3.93 -2.88 -1.42
CA SER A 7 -4.43 -4.16 -0.92
C SER A 7 -5.78 -4.58 -1.50
N VAL A 8 -6.52 -3.65 -2.14
CA VAL A 8 -7.87 -3.88 -2.65
C VAL A 8 -7.89 -4.07 -4.16
N CYS A 9 -7.35 -3.11 -4.92
CA CYS A 9 -7.36 -3.15 -6.38
C CYS A 9 -6.04 -3.66 -7.00
N ASN A 10 -5.07 -4.01 -6.16
CA ASN A 10 -3.73 -4.49 -6.56
C ASN A 10 -3.00 -3.56 -7.55
N SER A 11 -3.39 -2.28 -7.57
CA SER A 11 -2.74 -1.25 -8.38
C SER A 11 -1.54 -0.70 -7.64
N THR A 12 -0.47 -0.41 -8.37
CA THR A 12 0.69 0.28 -7.79
C THR A 12 0.30 1.67 -7.35
N VAL A 13 0.53 1.97 -6.07
CA VAL A 13 0.30 3.28 -5.47
C VAL A 13 1.55 4.14 -5.61
N ASP A 14 2.72 3.61 -5.23
CA ASP A 14 3.96 4.37 -5.23
C ASP A 14 5.21 3.47 -5.29
N TYR A 15 6.39 4.07 -5.47
CA TYR A 15 7.69 3.40 -5.48
C TYR A 15 8.67 4.13 -4.56
N PHE A 16 9.42 3.37 -3.77
CA PHE A 16 10.43 3.93 -2.87
C PHE A 16 11.78 3.26 -3.05
N GLU A 17 12.84 3.99 -2.72
CA GLU A 17 14.18 3.42 -2.73
C GLU A 17 14.38 2.58 -1.48
N ASP A 18 14.75 1.33 -1.69
CA ASP A 18 15.02 0.36 -0.63
C ASP A 18 16.19 -0.51 -1.03
N GLU A 19 17.00 -0.93 -0.06
CA GLU A 19 18.15 -1.81 -0.30
C GLU A 19 17.71 -3.18 -0.82
N LYS A 20 16.51 -3.63 -0.45
CA LYS A 20 15.91 -4.89 -0.90
C LYS A 20 14.67 -4.65 -1.76
N VAL A 21 14.15 -5.74 -2.34
CA VAL A 21 12.87 -5.70 -3.05
C VAL A 21 11.78 -5.91 -2.01
N THR A 22 11.05 -4.85 -1.72
CA THR A 22 10.02 -4.83 -0.69
C THR A 22 8.68 -4.43 -1.30
N VAL A 23 7.64 -5.22 -1.05
CA VAL A 23 6.27 -4.90 -1.48
C VAL A 23 5.46 -4.60 -0.22
N LEU A 24 5.01 -3.35 -0.10
CA LEU A 24 4.10 -2.92 0.95
C LEU A 24 2.69 -2.84 0.41
N TYR A 25 1.71 -3.16 1.25
CA TYR A 25 0.29 -3.07 0.88
C TYR A 25 -0.38 -1.94 1.64
N GLY A 26 -1.02 -1.03 0.92
CA GLY A 26 -1.72 0.14 1.46
C GLY A 26 -3.05 0.40 0.77
N GLN A 27 -3.66 1.55 1.02
CA GLN A 27 -4.93 1.95 0.38
C GLN A 27 -4.67 3.01 -0.70
N CYS A 28 -5.40 2.91 -1.82
CA CYS A 28 -5.32 3.88 -2.91
C CYS A 28 -6.45 4.89 -2.82
N SER A 29 -6.23 6.15 -3.21
CA SER A 29 -7.27 7.20 -3.18
C SER A 29 -8.25 7.11 -4.36
N THR A 30 -7.97 6.28 -5.35
CA THR A 30 -8.76 6.15 -6.60
C THR A 30 -9.77 5.00 -6.55
N CYS A 31 -9.62 4.09 -5.60
CA CYS A 31 -10.53 2.98 -5.35
C CYS A 31 -11.29 3.31 -4.05
N ASP A 32 -12.59 3.01 -3.95
CA ASP A 32 -13.41 3.20 -2.74
C ASP A 32 -12.93 2.30 -1.59
N CYS A 33 -11.73 2.55 -1.08
CA CYS A 33 -11.08 1.87 0.04
C CYS A 33 -11.54 2.42 1.39
N GLU A 34 -12.74 3.00 1.48
CA GLU A 34 -13.23 3.74 2.65
C GLU A 34 -13.46 2.90 3.92
N HIS A 35 -13.05 1.63 3.99
CA HIS A 35 -13.48 0.75 5.09
C HIS A 35 -12.47 -0.29 5.58
N HIS A 36 -11.17 -0.01 5.54
CA HIS A 36 -10.18 -0.86 6.22
C HIS A 36 -9.12 -0.04 6.95
N HIS A 37 -9.57 0.88 7.81
CA HIS A 37 -8.79 1.25 9.00
C HIS A 37 -8.71 0.00 9.89
N HIS A 38 -7.63 -0.77 9.75
CA HIS A 38 -7.21 -1.66 10.81
C HIS A 38 -6.18 -0.88 11.62
N ASP A 39 -6.69 -0.22 12.66
CA ASP A 39 -5.91 0.35 13.75
C ASP A 39 -4.86 -0.67 14.21
N PHE A 40 -3.59 -0.34 13.96
CA PHE A 40 -2.49 -0.93 14.71
C PHE A 40 -1.98 0.17 15.64
N GLU A 41 -2.68 0.35 16.75
CA GLU A 41 -2.13 1.00 17.95
C GLU A 41 -1.08 0.06 18.56
N GLU A 42 0.16 0.54 18.68
CA GLU A 42 1.03 0.28 19.86
C GLU A 42 2.07 1.41 20.00
#